data_AF-A0A8J5UZD4-F1
#
_entry.id   AF-A0A8J5UZD4-F1
#
_cell.length_a   1.000
_cell.length_b   1.000
_cell.length_c   1.000
_cell.angle_alpha   90.00
_cell.angle_beta   90.00
_cell.angle_gamma   90.00
#
_symmetry.space_group_name_H-M   'P 1'
#
loop_
_entity.id
_entity.type
_entity.pdbx_description
1 polymer ?
#
loop_
_entity_poly.entity_id
_entity_poly.type
_entity_poly.pdbx_seq_one_letter_code
_entity_poly.pdbx_strand_id
1 'polypeptide(L)' 'MGETNALFERNPILKKDTALATAAIYQSMFGLEDGTIPATFQVIYMTGWKEHPSQQKAKRRGSATVSFDDLQKQFGSNQN' A
#
# COMPACT_ATOMS: atom_id res chain seq x y z
N MET A 1 -8.10 -1.80 12.14
CA MET A 1 -6.85 -1.17 11.68
C MET A 1 -6.32 -0.32 12.81
N GLY A 2 -5.30 -0.81 13.51
CA GLY A 2 -4.77 -0.21 14.74
C GLY A 2 -3.28 -0.49 14.93
N GLU A 3 -2.56 -0.73 13.84
CA GLU A 3 -1.10 -0.75 13.89
C GLU A 3 -0.62 0.70 13.98
N THR A 4 -0.44 1.16 15.23
CA THR A 4 0.27 2.40 15.52
C THR A 4 1.70 2.28 14.98
N ASN A 5 2.21 3.37 14.39
CA ASN A 5 3.55 3.43 13.83
C ASN A 5 4.60 3.03 14.88
N ALA A 6 5.22 1.86 14.70
CA ALA A 6 6.26 1.32 15.59
C ALA A 6 7.53 2.20 15.67
N LEU A 7 7.67 3.20 14.80
CA LEU A 7 8.79 4.13 14.80
C LEU A 7 8.61 5.31 15.76
N PHE A 8 7.45 5.48 16.41
CA PHE A 8 7.20 6.64 17.27
C PHE A 8 8.10 6.66 18.51
N GLU A 9 8.47 5.50 19.03
CA GLU A 9 9.38 5.37 20.18
C GLU A 9 10.86 5.25 19.77
N ARG A 10 11.18 5.30 18.47
CA ARG A 10 12.54 5.13 17.98
C ARG A 10 13.37 6.38 18.26
N ASN A 11 14.54 6.21 18.88
CA ASN A 11 15.53 7.29 18.95
C ASN A 11 16.03 7.60 17.52
N PRO A 12 15.91 8.86 17.04
CA PRO A 12 16.32 9.21 15.68
C PRO A 12 17.84 9.14 15.47
N ILE A 13 18.65 9.22 16.54
CA ILE A 13 20.10 9.28 16.46
C ILE A 13 20.71 7.99 16.99
N LEU A 14 21.54 7.35 16.16
CA LEU A 14 22.38 6.22 16.57
C LEU A 14 23.63 6.74 17.29
N LYS A 15 23.87 6.28 18.53
CA LYS A 15 25.08 6.62 19.28
C LYS A 15 26.30 5.89 18.69
N LYS A 16 27.44 6.59 18.63
CA LYS A 16 28.70 6.05 18.07
C LYS A 16 29.18 4.81 18.82
N ASP A 17 29.16 4.82 20.15
CA ASP A 17 29.61 3.68 20.96
C ASP A 17 28.76 2.44 20.71
N THR A 18 27.44 2.63 20.57
CA THR A 18 26.52 1.54 20.23
C THR A 18 26.80 0.97 18.84
N ALA A 19 27.09 1.83 17.85
CA ALA A 19 27.44 1.38 16.51
C ALA A 19 28.74 0.56 16.50
N LEU A 20 29.78 1.03 17.21
CA LEU A 20 31.06 0.34 17.32
C LEU A 20 30.93 -1.01 18.05
N ALA A 21 30.21 -1.03 19.18
CA ALA A 21 29.95 -2.26 19.92
C ALA A 21 29.18 -3.28 19.08
N THR A 22 28.15 -2.82 18.37
CA THR A 22 27.33 -3.67 17.47
C THR A 22 28.18 -4.24 16.34
N ALA A 23 29.04 -3.43 15.71
CA ALA A 23 29.90 -3.88 14.63
C ALA A 23 30.84 -5.01 15.06
N ALA A 24 31.48 -4.87 16.23
CA ALA A 24 32.37 -5.90 16.78
C ALA A 24 31.61 -7.22 17.06
N ILE A 25 30.43 -7.12 17.67
CA ILE A 25 29.57 -8.27 18.02
C ILE A 25 29.06 -8.99 16.76
N TYR A 26 28.60 -8.24 15.76
CA TYR A 26 28.10 -8.84 14.52
C TYR A 26 29.21 -9.51 13.72
N GLN A 27 30.41 -8.92 13.68
CA GLN A 27 31.57 -9.53 13.05
C GLN A 27 31.94 -10.86 13.72
N SER A 28 31.90 -10.93 15.06
CA SER A 28 32.27 -12.15 15.78
C SER A 28 31.24 -13.27 15.65
N MET A 29 29.95 -12.94 15.51
CA MET A 29 28.87 -13.93 15.44
C MET A 29 28.56 -14.40 14.01
N PHE A 30 28.69 -13.51 13.01
CA PHE A 30 28.20 -13.74 11.65
C PHE A 30 29.21 -13.40 10.55
N GLY A 31 30.44 -13.00 10.90
CA GLY A 31 31.47 -12.69 9.93
C GLY A 31 31.84 -13.91 9.09
N LEU A 32 31.91 -13.72 7.78
CA LEU A 32 32.41 -14.71 6.82
C LEU A 32 33.93 -14.63 6.70
N GLU A 33 34.55 -15.65 6.09
CA GLU A 33 36.01 -15.75 5.93
C GLU A 33 36.62 -14.58 5.13
N ASP A 34 35.82 -13.94 4.28
CA ASP A 34 36.17 -12.76 3.48
C ASP A 34 36.03 -11.43 4.24
N GLY A 35 35.63 -11.48 5.52
CA GLY A 35 35.41 -10.30 6.37
C GLY A 35 34.06 -9.61 6.15
N THR A 36 33.16 -10.17 5.34
CA THR A 36 31.82 -9.62 5.12
C THR A 36 30.81 -10.15 6.15
N ILE A 37 29.65 -9.48 6.24
CA ILE A 37 28.55 -9.89 7.12
C ILE A 37 27.31 -10.10 6.24
N PRO A 38 26.68 -11.30 6.25
CA PRO A 38 25.52 -11.58 5.43
C PRO A 38 24.29 -10.83 5.95
N ALA A 39 23.49 -10.27 5.03
CA ALA A 39 22.27 -9.55 5.36
C ALA A 39 21.10 -10.03 4.47
N THR A 40 19.99 -10.37 5.10
CA THR A 40 18.76 -10.81 4.42
C THR A 40 17.68 -9.75 4.62
N PHE A 41 17.12 -9.25 3.51
CA PHE A 41 16.07 -8.24 3.54
C PHE A 41 14.78 -8.81 2.93
N GLN A 42 13.65 -8.45 3.53
CA GLN A 42 12.33 -8.66 2.95
C GLN A 42 11.83 -7.32 2.41
N VAL A 43 11.54 -7.26 1.12
CA VAL A 43 11.04 -6.05 0.46
C VAL A 43 9.54 -6.21 0.23
N ILE A 44 8.76 -5.33 0.84
CA ILE A 44 7.31 -5.28 0.65
C ILE A 44 7.01 -4.26 -0.45
N TYR A 45 6.35 -4.71 -1.52
CA TYR A 45 5.88 -3.85 -2.61
C TYR A 45 4.39 -3.59 -2.44
N MET A 46 4.00 -2.31 -2.46
CA MET A 46 2.60 -1.90 -2.47
C MET A 46 2.33 -1.13 -3.75
N THR A 47 1.37 -1.59 -4.52
CA THR A 47 0.85 -0.87 -5.68
C THR A 47 -0.56 -0.42 -5.34
N GLY A 48 -0.88 0.83 -5.71
CA GLY A 48 -2.19 1.41 -5.51
C GLY A 48 -2.56 2.24 -6.73
N TRP A 49 -3.84 2.30 -7.04
CA TRP A 49 -4.38 3.22 -8.03
C TRP A 49 -5.09 4.37 -7.31
N LYS A 50 -5.03 5.55 -7.92
CA LYS A 50 -5.84 6.70 -7.52
C LYS A 50 -6.96 6.86 -8.53
N GLU A 51 -8.18 7.13 -8.07
CA GLU A 51 -9.29 7.43 -8.97
C GLU A 51 -8.94 8.61 -9.87
N HIS A 52 -9.19 8.45 -11.18
CA HIS A 52 -9.07 9.54 -12.11
C HIS A 52 -10.18 10.58 -11.85
N PRO A 53 -9.94 11.90 -11.98
CA PRO A 53 -10.97 12.91 -11.76
C PRO A 53 -12.26 12.72 -12.59
N SER A 54 -12.16 12.06 -13.75
CA SER A 54 -13.30 11.75 -14.61
C SER A 54 -14.04 10.46 -14.24
N GLN A 55 -13.65 9.77 -13.15
CA GLN A 55 -14.32 8.56 -12.69
C GLN A 55 -15.79 8.88 -12.41
N GLN A 56 -16.70 8.12 -13.04
CA GLN A 56 -18.13 8.31 -12.82
C GLN A 56 -18.49 7.99 -11.37
N LYS A 57 -19.16 8.93 -10.70
CA LYS A 57 -19.66 8.75 -9.34
C LYS A 57 -21.05 8.12 -9.39
N ALA A 58 -21.32 7.22 -8.45
CA ALA A 58 -22.65 6.67 -8.28
C ALA A 58 -23.66 7.81 -8.06
N LYS A 59 -24.77 7.79 -8.80
CA LYS A 59 -25.86 8.74 -8.62
C LYS A 59 -26.58 8.49 -7.29
N ARG A 60 -27.19 9.53 -6.72
CA ARG A 60 -27.98 9.42 -5.48
C ARG A 60 -29.13 8.42 -5.67
N ARG A 61 -29.40 7.59 -4.66
CA ARG A 61 -30.60 6.71 -4.67
C ARG A 61 -31.86 7.55 -4.90
N GLY A 62 -32.75 7.08 -5.79
CA GLY A 62 -33.99 7.79 -6.16
C GLY A 62 -33.82 8.92 -7.18
N SER A 63 -32.63 9.12 -7.76
CA SER A 63 -32.39 10.13 -8.81
C SER A 63 -32.72 9.66 -10.24
N ALA A 64 -33.45 8.55 -10.37
CA ALA A 64 -33.88 8.06 -11.67
C ALA A 64 -34.93 9.03 -12.24
N THR A 65 -34.69 9.54 -13.45
CA THR A 65 -35.59 10.46 -14.15
C THR A 65 -36.42 9.75 -15.22
N VAL A 66 -36.09 8.49 -15.53
CA VAL A 66 -36.69 7.72 -16.63
C VAL A 66 -37.13 6.36 -16.11
N SER A 67 -38.35 5.94 -16.46
CA SER A 67 -38.87 4.61 -16.16
C SER A 67 -38.30 3.58 -17.13
N PHE A 68 -38.12 2.34 -16.68
CA PHE A 68 -37.76 1.23 -17.56
C PHE A 68 -38.83 0.95 -18.63
N ASP A 69 -40.10 1.20 -18.33
CA ASP A 69 -41.21 1.08 -19.31
C ASP A 69 -41.09 2.11 -20.45
N ASP A 70 -40.60 3.32 -20.14
CA ASP A 70 -40.36 4.36 -21.15
C ASP A 70 -39.16 4.01 -22.04
N LEU A 71 -38.10 3.45 -21.44
CA LEU A 71 -36.95 2.92 -22.19
C LEU A 71 -37.36 1.76 -23.10
N GLN A 72 -38.24 0.88 -22.62
CA GLN A 72 -38.75 -0.24 -23.40
C GLN A 72 -39.54 0.24 -24.63
N LYS A 73 -40.38 1.27 -24.50
CA LYS A 73 -41.11 1.84 -25.65
C LYS A 73 -40.18 2.55 -26.64
N GLN A 74 -39.10 3.17 -26.14
CA GLN A 74 -38.13 3.90 -26.97
C GLN A 74 -37.17 2.99 -27.74
N PHE A 75 -36.76 1.85 -27.15
CA PHE A 75 -35.79 0.93 -27.75
C PHE A 75 -36.38 -0.41 -28.23
N GLY A 76 -37.61 -0.74 -27.82
CA GLY A 76 -38.30 -1.98 -28.16
C GLY A 76 -39.15 -1.91 -29.43
N SER A 77 -39.25 -0.76 -30.09
CA SER A 77 -40.02 -0.59 -31.34
C SER A 77 -39.28 -1.04 -32.60
N ASN A 78 -38.18 -1.79 -32.46
CA ASN A 78 -37.35 -2.26 -33.58
C ASN A 78 -37.07 -3.78 -33.55
N GLN A 79 -37.99 -4.59 -33.01
CA GLN A 79 -38.06 -6.02 -33.32
C GLN A 79 -39.53 -6.45 -33.44
N ASN A 80 -39.96 -6.62 -34.70
CA ASN A 80 -41.15 -7.30 -35.24
C ASN A 80 -42.42 -7.33 -34.39
#